data_AF-A0A434VUX2-F1
#
_entry.id   AF-A0A434VUX2-F1
#
_cell.length_a   1.000
_cell.length_b   1.000
_cell.length_c   1.000
_cell.angle_alpha   90.00
_cell.angle_beta   90.00
_cell.angle_gamma   90.00
#
_symmetry.space_group_name_H-M   'P 1'
#
loop_
_entity.id
_entity.type
_entity.pdbx_description
1 polymer ?
#
loop_
_entity_poly.entity_id
_entity_poly.type
_entity_poly.pdbx_seq_one_letter_code
_entity_poly.pdbx_strand_id
1 'polypeptide(L)'
;ALVPAVAQLQQSLGIVSEKVAKIEKTVTETQKTVEAVKKSTDTVAQKTDQIASAQQQQTAQGAETQKAVEAVKQTADTLAAGQKQQQAQAEKLQATTEQIAASIDTIAKGFAQLAAQGGAIADPKRPDEFYHNARVYELAGDMLNARRAYLAFAGFDVDAIDPYTRFATLLRVQDGKAGAREVFGQLAEKAKAPSIKLVHLLQFDDAQRLGKLNAFISANPDYAPAYFLEAQEFSEDRLGSQTLADKRSEAQALTKFVSYEKDGGLLKYFVDQRELADWLDRSRTRLAALGDVLDPSRFVPTLTPTRSNAGWSMTISLPEPATAISWRLGDSGPFTDTGLMAMNDQRTGKPMPNPSFELPDSTAATNIGIKYLDIRGRETGPFDIRFDPDSALQQGNKQILDQFWTSWIAFDASGNQGLVYFTQMLSFRCAIKEVRYSLNDTALDKELKMPPCDAKDPYAIPADYQPYFKVKDDVTSMAVQVTYTDGTKSPVREYKRQ
;
A
#
# COMPACT_ATOMS: atom_id res chain seq x y z
N ALA A 1 -59.96 -135.96 31.45
CA ALA A 1 -59.33 -135.35 30.26
C ALA A 1 -58.01 -134.71 30.68
N LEU A 2 -56.87 -135.25 30.23
CA LEU A 2 -55.50 -134.89 30.68
C LEU A 2 -54.57 -134.51 29.50
N VAL A 3 -55.15 -134.16 28.34
CA VAL A 3 -54.43 -133.90 27.07
C VAL A 3 -54.27 -132.41 26.69
N PRO A 4 -55.09 -131.43 27.13
CA PRO A 4 -54.89 -130.04 26.69
C PRO A 4 -53.72 -129.28 27.36
N ALA A 5 -53.25 -129.71 28.54
CA ALA A 5 -52.40 -128.87 29.39
C ALA A 5 -50.92 -128.79 28.96
N VAL A 6 -50.38 -129.83 28.32
CA VAL A 6 -48.93 -129.90 27.99
C VAL A 6 -48.59 -129.13 26.70
N ALA A 7 -49.49 -129.14 25.71
CA ALA A 7 -49.32 -128.37 24.47
C ALA A 7 -49.43 -126.85 24.73
N GLN A 8 -50.28 -126.44 25.67
CA GLN A 8 -50.35 -125.04 26.13
C GLN A 8 -49.03 -124.57 26.76
N LEU A 9 -48.29 -125.44 27.45
CA LEU A 9 -47.09 -125.06 28.18
C LEU A 9 -45.88 -124.80 27.24
N GLN A 10 -45.66 -125.64 26.23
CA GLN A 10 -44.55 -125.42 25.28
C GLN A 10 -44.79 -124.21 24.37
N GLN A 11 -46.04 -123.96 23.98
CA GLN A 11 -46.40 -122.74 23.25
C GLN A 11 -46.19 -121.50 24.14
N SER A 12 -46.50 -121.60 25.44
CA SER A 12 -46.26 -120.51 26.39
C SER A 12 -44.77 -120.18 26.59
N LEU A 13 -43.88 -121.18 26.60
CA LEU A 13 -42.43 -120.97 26.78
C LEU A 13 -41.74 -120.32 25.58
N GLY A 14 -42.12 -120.69 24.35
CA GLY A 14 -41.60 -120.03 23.14
C GLY A 14 -42.05 -118.57 23.03
N ILE A 15 -43.30 -118.30 23.42
CA ILE A 15 -43.83 -116.92 23.53
C ILE A 15 -43.06 -116.14 24.60
N VAL A 16 -42.63 -116.78 25.69
CA VAL A 16 -41.84 -116.14 26.75
C VAL A 16 -40.44 -115.77 26.26
N SER A 17 -39.71 -116.63 25.55
CA SER A 17 -38.34 -116.29 25.11
C SER A 17 -38.32 -115.17 24.07
N GLU A 18 -39.28 -115.17 23.14
CA GLU A 18 -39.40 -114.12 22.13
C GLU A 18 -39.79 -112.77 22.77
N LYS A 19 -40.66 -112.81 23.78
CA LYS A 19 -40.96 -111.62 24.60
C LYS A 19 -39.75 -111.12 25.37
N VAL A 20 -38.91 -112.00 25.94
CA VAL A 20 -37.70 -111.60 26.68
C VAL A 20 -36.67 -110.93 25.76
N ALA A 21 -36.40 -111.50 24.58
CA ALA A 21 -35.48 -110.87 23.61
C ALA A 21 -36.00 -109.51 23.12
N LYS A 22 -37.32 -109.38 22.94
CA LYS A 22 -37.95 -108.10 22.61
C LYS A 22 -37.82 -107.10 23.75
N ILE A 23 -37.96 -107.54 25.00
CA ILE A 23 -37.74 -106.71 26.20
C ILE A 23 -36.28 -106.23 26.28
N GLU A 24 -35.29 -107.09 26.08
CA GLU A 24 -33.86 -106.68 26.15
C GLU A 24 -33.51 -105.65 25.07
N LYS A 25 -34.03 -105.82 23.85
CA LYS A 25 -33.87 -104.84 22.78
C LYS A 25 -34.55 -103.51 23.15
N THR A 26 -35.78 -103.56 23.68
CA THR A 26 -36.50 -102.38 24.15
C THR A 26 -35.78 -101.70 25.32
N VAL A 27 -35.20 -102.44 26.26
CA VAL A 27 -34.43 -101.88 27.38
C VAL A 27 -33.19 -101.18 26.87
N THR A 28 -32.46 -101.77 25.93
CA THR A 28 -31.26 -101.15 25.34
C THR A 28 -31.58 -99.90 24.54
N GLU A 29 -32.65 -99.92 23.74
CA GLU A 29 -33.15 -98.74 23.03
C GLU A 29 -33.61 -97.66 24.02
N THR A 30 -34.35 -98.02 25.07
CA THR A 30 -34.79 -97.11 26.14
C THR A 30 -33.59 -96.47 26.84
N GLN A 31 -32.53 -97.22 27.10
CA GLN A 31 -31.34 -96.71 27.77
C GLN A 31 -30.59 -95.71 26.90
N LYS A 32 -30.47 -95.96 25.59
CA LYS A 32 -29.94 -94.98 24.63
C LYS A 32 -30.82 -93.74 24.55
N THR A 33 -32.14 -93.89 24.58
CA THR A 33 -33.07 -92.76 24.62
C THR A 33 -32.90 -91.95 25.89
N VAL A 34 -32.75 -92.60 27.06
CA VAL A 34 -32.53 -91.93 28.35
C VAL A 34 -31.21 -91.15 28.35
N GLU A 35 -30.13 -91.70 27.81
CA GLU A 35 -28.86 -90.98 27.69
C GLU A 35 -28.95 -89.79 26.73
N ALA A 36 -29.64 -89.94 25.59
CA ALA A 36 -29.89 -88.85 24.66
C ALA A 36 -30.75 -87.73 25.28
N VAL A 37 -31.79 -88.11 26.05
CA VAL A 37 -32.64 -87.17 26.80
C VAL A 37 -31.81 -86.46 27.86
N LYS A 38 -30.97 -87.16 28.62
CA LYS A 38 -30.09 -86.55 29.63
C LYS A 38 -29.17 -85.51 29.00
N LYS A 39 -28.51 -85.85 27.88
CA LYS A 39 -27.63 -84.92 27.16
C LYS A 39 -28.39 -83.71 26.61
N SER A 40 -29.62 -83.92 26.14
CA SER A 40 -30.51 -82.83 25.71
C SER A 40 -30.88 -81.94 26.90
N THR A 41 -31.21 -82.51 28.05
CA THR A 41 -31.55 -81.77 29.28
C THR A 41 -30.37 -80.94 29.77
N ASP A 42 -29.15 -81.49 29.78
CA ASP A 42 -27.94 -80.77 30.18
C ASP A 42 -27.66 -79.60 29.22
N THR A 43 -27.90 -79.79 27.92
CA THR A 43 -27.77 -78.74 26.91
C THR A 43 -28.82 -77.64 27.10
N VAL A 44 -30.04 -78.00 27.47
CA VAL A 44 -31.12 -77.04 27.79
C VAL A 44 -30.81 -76.27 29.06
N ALA A 45 -30.24 -76.91 30.09
CA ALA A 45 -29.80 -76.24 31.32
C ALA A 45 -28.71 -75.19 31.00
N GLN A 46 -27.67 -75.57 30.25
CA GLN A 46 -26.62 -74.62 29.85
C GLN A 46 -27.15 -73.45 29.02
N LYS A 47 -28.10 -73.70 28.10
CA LYS A 47 -28.74 -72.63 27.33
C LYS A 47 -29.59 -71.71 28.21
N THR A 48 -30.28 -72.27 29.20
CA THR A 48 -31.07 -71.49 30.16
C THR A 48 -30.17 -70.54 30.97
N ASP A 49 -29.01 -71.01 31.42
CA ASP A 49 -28.04 -70.19 32.17
C ASP A 49 -27.42 -69.09 31.28
N GLN A 50 -27.15 -69.40 30.01
CA GLN A 50 -26.68 -68.41 29.03
C GLN A 50 -27.74 -67.35 28.72
N ILE A 51 -29.01 -67.74 28.61
CA ILE A 51 -30.13 -66.81 28.40
C ILE A 51 -30.30 -65.91 29.64
N ALA A 52 -30.25 -66.46 30.84
CA ALA A 52 -30.35 -65.68 32.08
C ALA A 52 -29.21 -64.65 32.20
N SER A 53 -27.98 -65.05 31.86
CA SER A 53 -26.81 -64.16 31.85
C SER A 53 -26.92 -63.06 30.79
N ALA A 54 -27.39 -63.39 29.58
CA ALA A 54 -27.63 -62.43 28.52
C ALA A 54 -28.75 -61.44 28.88
N GLN A 55 -29.78 -61.90 29.58
CA GLN A 55 -30.91 -61.08 30.01
C GLN A 55 -30.51 -60.10 31.13
N GLN A 56 -29.62 -60.50 32.06
CA GLN A 56 -29.01 -59.58 33.02
C GLN A 56 -28.13 -58.53 32.35
N GLN A 57 -27.29 -58.91 31.37
CA GLN A 57 -26.49 -57.95 30.60
C GLN A 57 -27.35 -56.98 29.80
N GLN A 58 -28.43 -57.44 29.16
CA GLN A 58 -29.38 -56.55 28.47
C GLN A 58 -30.09 -55.60 29.42
N THR A 59 -30.43 -56.04 30.63
CA THR A 59 -31.08 -55.18 31.64
C THR A 59 -30.11 -54.10 32.14
N ALA A 60 -28.83 -54.45 32.35
CA ALA A 60 -27.78 -53.50 32.72
C ALA A 60 -27.50 -52.49 31.59
N GLN A 61 -27.38 -52.95 30.34
CA GLN A 61 -27.24 -52.07 29.17
C GLN A 61 -28.47 -51.16 28.99
N GLY A 62 -29.68 -51.66 29.23
CA GLY A 62 -30.91 -50.86 29.19
C GLY A 62 -30.90 -49.72 30.22
N ALA A 63 -30.43 -49.98 31.43
CA ALA A 63 -30.31 -48.97 32.48
C ALA A 63 -29.22 -47.93 32.20
N GLU A 64 -28.07 -48.34 31.64
CA GLU A 64 -27.04 -47.38 31.18
C GLU A 64 -27.52 -46.55 29.98
N THR A 65 -28.26 -47.17 29.06
CA THR A 65 -28.84 -46.46 27.92
C THR A 65 -29.91 -45.46 28.37
N GLN A 66 -30.74 -45.78 29.37
CA GLN A 66 -31.68 -44.82 29.96
C GLN A 66 -30.96 -43.65 30.65
N LYS A 67 -29.90 -43.91 31.43
CA LYS A 67 -29.09 -42.84 32.03
C LYS A 67 -28.42 -41.98 30.96
N ALA A 68 -27.92 -42.57 29.88
CA ALA A 68 -27.36 -41.83 28.76
C ALA A 68 -28.43 -40.99 28.03
N VAL A 69 -29.63 -41.53 27.83
CA VAL A 69 -30.75 -40.80 27.23
C VAL A 69 -31.23 -39.65 28.13
N GLU A 70 -31.28 -39.83 29.45
CA GLU A 70 -31.60 -38.74 30.39
C GLU A 70 -30.51 -37.67 30.43
N ALA A 71 -29.23 -38.06 30.39
CA ALA A 71 -28.12 -37.11 30.32
C ALA A 71 -28.11 -36.34 28.98
N VAL A 72 -28.38 -37.03 27.87
CA VAL A 72 -28.52 -36.40 26.54
C VAL A 72 -29.74 -35.48 26.51
N LYS A 73 -30.85 -35.86 27.15
CA LYS A 73 -32.05 -35.01 27.28
C LYS A 73 -31.76 -33.76 28.11
N GLN A 74 -31.09 -33.88 29.25
CA GLN A 74 -30.69 -32.73 30.06
C GLN A 74 -29.72 -31.80 29.30
N THR A 75 -28.80 -32.38 28.53
CA THR A 75 -27.86 -31.62 27.67
C THR A 75 -28.63 -30.93 26.53
N ALA A 76 -29.61 -31.61 25.93
CA ALA A 76 -30.46 -31.04 24.88
C ALA A 76 -31.37 -29.93 25.43
N ASP A 77 -31.90 -30.08 26.64
CA ASP A 77 -32.71 -29.05 27.31
C ASP A 77 -31.86 -27.83 27.68
N THR A 78 -30.61 -28.03 28.12
CA THR A 78 -29.65 -26.93 28.37
C THR A 78 -29.15 -26.28 27.08
N LEU A 79 -28.94 -27.04 26.00
CA LEU A 79 -28.62 -26.51 24.68
C LEU A 79 -29.80 -25.75 24.08
N ALA A 80 -31.03 -26.22 24.27
CA ALA A 80 -32.24 -25.53 23.81
C ALA A 80 -32.51 -24.26 24.64
N ALA A 81 -32.25 -24.29 25.96
CA ALA A 81 -32.29 -23.10 26.80
C ALA A 81 -31.17 -22.11 26.44
N GLY A 82 -29.96 -22.62 26.15
CA GLY A 82 -28.82 -21.85 25.67
C GLY A 82 -29.05 -21.25 24.29
N GLN A 83 -29.67 -21.99 23.37
CA GLN A 83 -30.10 -21.48 22.06
C GLN A 83 -31.21 -20.46 22.21
N LYS A 84 -32.22 -20.67 23.07
CA LYS A 84 -33.24 -19.65 23.34
C LYS A 84 -32.67 -18.41 24.00
N GLN A 85 -31.68 -18.54 24.89
CA GLN A 85 -30.98 -17.39 25.47
C GLN A 85 -30.06 -16.70 24.46
N GLN A 86 -29.36 -17.44 23.60
CA GLN A 86 -28.54 -16.89 22.52
C GLN A 86 -29.39 -16.28 21.41
N GLN A 87 -30.57 -16.82 21.13
CA GLN A 87 -31.51 -16.31 20.13
C GLN A 87 -32.28 -15.11 20.70
N ALA A 88 -32.67 -15.12 21.98
CA ALA A 88 -33.19 -13.93 22.66
C ALA A 88 -32.11 -12.86 22.88
N GLN A 89 -30.85 -13.23 23.11
CA GLN A 89 -29.71 -12.30 23.12
C GLN A 89 -29.37 -11.83 21.72
N ALA A 90 -29.44 -12.67 20.69
CA ALA A 90 -29.18 -12.30 19.30
C ALA A 90 -30.31 -11.48 18.71
N GLU A 91 -31.57 -11.70 19.10
CA GLU A 91 -32.74 -10.88 18.79
C GLU A 91 -32.74 -9.59 19.62
N LYS A 92 -32.26 -9.60 20.88
CA LYS A 92 -31.94 -8.35 21.58
C LYS A 92 -30.76 -7.64 20.95
N LEU A 93 -29.73 -8.35 20.49
CA LEU A 93 -28.57 -7.76 19.83
C LEU A 93 -28.98 -7.25 18.46
N GLN A 94 -29.84 -7.95 17.71
CA GLN A 94 -30.41 -7.52 16.44
C GLN A 94 -31.36 -6.36 16.66
N ALA A 95 -32.28 -6.40 17.61
CA ALA A 95 -33.18 -5.28 17.90
C ALA A 95 -32.42 -4.06 18.48
N THR A 96 -31.36 -4.27 19.25
CA THR A 96 -30.50 -3.20 19.77
C THR A 96 -29.54 -2.71 18.67
N THR A 97 -29.10 -3.56 17.74
CA THR A 97 -28.31 -3.18 16.56
C THR A 97 -29.19 -2.57 15.46
N GLU A 98 -30.46 -2.92 15.35
CA GLU A 98 -31.47 -2.34 14.44
C GLU A 98 -32.07 -1.05 15.01
N GLN A 99 -32.05 -0.85 16.34
CA GLN A 99 -32.41 0.42 17.00
C GLN A 99 -31.23 1.37 17.22
N ILE A 100 -29.99 0.86 17.37
CA ILE A 100 -28.76 1.68 17.38
C ILE A 100 -28.27 1.96 15.94
N ALA A 101 -28.58 1.10 14.97
CA ALA A 101 -28.48 1.39 13.54
C ALA A 101 -29.82 1.87 12.98
N ALA A 102 -30.23 3.08 13.39
CA ALA A 102 -30.66 3.98 12.34
C ALA A 102 -29.44 4.06 11.40
N SER A 103 -29.53 3.45 10.21
CA SER A 103 -28.43 3.48 9.25
C SER A 103 -27.87 4.91 9.20
N ILE A 104 -26.56 5.09 9.09
CA ILE A 104 -26.00 6.45 9.02
C ILE A 104 -26.70 7.26 7.92
N ASP A 105 -27.23 6.60 6.88
CA ASP A 105 -28.18 7.15 5.92
C ASP A 105 -29.48 7.71 6.54
N THR A 106 -30.17 6.98 7.43
CA THR A 106 -31.32 7.48 8.22
C THR A 106 -30.95 8.70 9.06
N ILE A 107 -29.82 8.65 9.76
CA ILE A 107 -29.33 9.77 10.59
C ILE A 107 -29.00 10.97 9.71
N ALA A 108 -28.33 10.76 8.59
CA ALA A 108 -27.99 11.80 7.62
C ALA A 108 -29.25 12.44 7.00
N LYS A 109 -30.25 11.63 6.61
CA LYS A 109 -31.55 12.11 6.10
C LYS A 109 -32.30 12.93 7.14
N GLY A 110 -32.35 12.45 8.38
CA GLY A 110 -32.96 13.17 9.50
C GLY A 110 -32.27 14.50 9.76
N PHE A 111 -30.93 14.50 9.83
CA PHE A 111 -30.12 15.69 10.00
C PHE A 111 -30.34 16.70 8.87
N ALA A 112 -30.38 16.26 7.61
CA ALA A 112 -30.64 17.12 6.46
C ALA A 112 -32.04 17.76 6.51
N GLN A 113 -33.06 16.99 6.94
CA GLN A 113 -34.42 17.50 7.10
C GLN A 113 -34.51 18.55 8.22
N LEU A 114 -33.83 18.32 9.35
CA LEU A 114 -33.79 19.26 10.48
C LEU A 114 -33.02 20.54 10.13
N ALA A 115 -31.91 20.42 9.41
CA ALA A 115 -31.14 21.56 8.93
C ALA A 115 -31.96 22.51 8.04
N ALA A 116 -32.96 22.00 7.30
CA ALA A 116 -33.88 22.79 6.50
C ALA A 116 -34.95 23.53 7.33
N GLN A 117 -35.30 23.02 8.51
CA GLN A 117 -36.30 23.65 9.40
C GLN A 117 -35.69 24.77 10.24
N GLY A 118 -34.40 24.65 10.59
CA GLY A 118 -33.68 25.64 11.39
C GLY A 118 -34.08 25.64 12.87
N GLY A 119 -33.25 26.29 13.70
CA GLY A 119 -33.47 26.39 15.14
C GLY A 119 -33.13 25.11 15.92
N ALA A 120 -32.95 25.26 17.24
CA ALA A 120 -32.65 24.15 18.13
C ALA A 120 -33.94 23.44 18.58
N ILE A 121 -33.88 22.13 18.66
CA ILE A 121 -34.96 21.25 19.12
C ILE A 121 -34.95 21.23 20.65
N ALA A 122 -36.09 21.48 21.28
CA ALA A 122 -36.17 21.63 22.74
C ALA A 122 -35.97 20.31 23.53
N ASP A 123 -36.41 19.17 22.98
CA ASP A 123 -36.33 17.84 23.62
C ASP A 123 -35.77 16.80 22.63
N PRO A 124 -34.47 16.88 22.28
CA PRO A 124 -33.84 15.96 21.34
C PRO A 124 -33.71 14.55 21.94
N LYS A 125 -33.99 13.53 21.14
CA LYS A 125 -33.98 12.10 21.53
C LYS A 125 -33.18 11.23 20.59
N ARG A 126 -33.00 11.66 19.35
CA ARG A 126 -32.32 10.90 18.30
C ARG A 126 -30.92 11.46 18.02
N PRO A 127 -29.97 10.63 17.54
CA PRO A 127 -28.61 11.10 17.25
C PRO A 127 -28.58 12.26 16.25
N ASP A 128 -29.39 12.23 15.19
CA ASP A 128 -29.49 13.31 14.21
C ASP A 128 -29.97 14.63 14.82
N GLU A 129 -30.89 14.57 15.79
CA GLU A 129 -31.39 15.75 16.52
C GLU A 129 -30.32 16.35 17.44
N PHE A 130 -29.57 15.52 18.16
CA PHE A 130 -28.47 15.98 18.99
C PHE A 130 -27.35 16.61 18.16
N TYR A 131 -26.99 16.01 17.03
CA TYR A 131 -25.99 16.59 16.14
C TYR A 131 -26.48 17.89 15.48
N HIS A 132 -27.74 17.94 15.04
CA HIS A 132 -28.37 19.17 14.55
C HIS A 132 -28.32 20.29 15.59
N ASN A 133 -28.74 20.01 16.82
CA ASN A 133 -28.66 20.97 17.92
C ASN A 133 -27.24 21.43 18.17
N ALA A 134 -26.26 20.51 18.17
CA ALA A 134 -24.86 20.86 18.33
C ALA A 134 -24.40 21.87 17.28
N ARG A 135 -24.77 21.67 16.01
CA ARG A 135 -24.48 22.60 14.91
C ARG A 135 -25.17 23.94 15.05
N VAL A 136 -26.45 23.95 15.45
CA VAL A 136 -27.19 25.21 15.67
C VAL A 136 -26.55 26.02 16.80
N TYR A 137 -26.20 25.39 17.92
CA TYR A 137 -25.55 26.06 19.03
C TYR A 137 -24.13 26.54 18.67
N GLU A 138 -23.35 25.75 17.93
CA GLU A 138 -22.03 26.14 17.45
C GLU A 138 -22.10 27.38 16.54
N LEU A 139 -23.05 27.41 15.60
CA LEU A 139 -23.27 28.57 14.72
C LEU A 139 -23.79 29.81 15.47
N ALA A 140 -24.53 29.61 16.55
CA ALA A 140 -24.99 30.70 17.43
C ALA A 140 -23.92 31.17 18.43
N GLY A 141 -22.75 30.51 18.50
CA GLY A 141 -21.70 30.79 19.48
C GLY A 141 -21.99 30.29 20.90
N ASP A 142 -23.04 29.48 21.09
CA ASP A 142 -23.38 28.87 22.38
C ASP A 142 -22.57 27.59 22.60
N MET A 143 -21.29 27.78 22.92
CA MET A 143 -20.33 26.68 22.99
C MET A 143 -20.61 25.70 24.14
N LEU A 144 -21.33 26.12 25.19
CA LEU A 144 -21.69 25.24 26.31
C LEU A 144 -22.78 24.26 25.91
N ASN A 145 -23.85 24.72 25.26
CA ASN A 145 -24.91 23.85 24.79
C ASN A 145 -24.47 23.02 23.58
N ALA A 146 -23.59 23.55 22.72
CA ALA A 146 -22.94 22.77 21.66
C ALA A 146 -22.17 21.58 22.24
N ARG A 147 -21.33 21.80 23.26
CA ARG A 147 -20.58 20.72 23.94
C ARG A 147 -21.51 19.66 24.54
N ARG A 148 -22.59 20.07 25.22
CA ARG A 148 -23.58 19.15 25.80
C ARG A 148 -24.25 18.30 24.72
N ALA A 149 -24.64 18.92 23.61
CA ALA A 149 -25.27 18.22 22.49
C ALA A 149 -24.31 17.23 21.81
N TYR A 150 -23.04 17.60 21.61
CA TYR A 150 -22.02 16.68 21.10
C TYR A 150 -21.74 15.49 22.04
N LEU A 151 -21.68 15.73 23.35
CA LEU A 151 -21.52 14.64 24.34
C LEU A 151 -22.73 13.70 24.33
N ALA A 152 -23.94 14.25 24.24
CA ALA A 152 -25.16 13.45 24.10
C ALA A 152 -25.15 12.62 22.81
N PHE A 153 -24.75 13.21 21.69
CA PHE A 153 -24.53 12.48 20.43
C PHE A 153 -23.51 11.34 20.60
N ALA A 154 -22.38 11.61 21.25
CA ALA A 154 -21.33 10.61 21.47
C ALA A 154 -21.81 9.41 22.29
N GLY A 155 -22.82 9.59 23.15
CA GLY A 155 -23.44 8.50 23.91
C GLY A 155 -24.16 7.45 23.06
N PHE A 156 -24.50 7.77 21.80
CA PHE A 156 -25.11 6.82 20.85
C PHE A 156 -24.09 5.94 20.12
N ASP A 157 -22.78 6.21 20.25
CA ASP A 157 -21.70 5.40 19.66
C ASP A 157 -21.87 5.20 18.13
N VAL A 158 -22.32 6.24 17.43
CA VAL A 158 -22.54 6.25 15.97
C VAL A 158 -21.20 6.31 15.25
N ASP A 159 -20.92 5.39 14.32
CA ASP A 159 -19.64 5.37 13.59
C ASP A 159 -19.56 6.38 12.42
N ALA A 160 -19.81 7.65 12.72
CA ALA A 160 -19.66 8.76 11.77
C ALA A 160 -18.53 9.70 12.19
N ILE A 161 -17.66 10.07 11.26
CA ILE A 161 -16.43 10.81 11.57
C ILE A 161 -16.67 12.31 11.80
N ASP A 162 -17.59 12.93 11.07
CA ASP A 162 -17.79 14.38 11.05
C ASP A 162 -18.27 14.99 12.38
N PRO A 163 -19.18 14.37 13.17
CA PRO A 163 -19.60 14.96 14.43
C PRO A 163 -18.45 14.98 15.44
N TYR A 164 -17.59 13.95 15.42
CA TYR A 164 -16.46 13.84 16.35
C TYR A 164 -15.29 14.75 15.97
N THR A 165 -14.97 14.92 14.69
CA THR A 165 -13.92 15.87 14.28
C THR A 165 -14.33 17.31 14.56
N ARG A 166 -15.61 17.66 14.37
CA ARG A 166 -16.17 18.96 14.79
C ARG A 166 -16.12 19.12 16.31
N PHE A 167 -16.57 18.11 17.05
CA PHE A 167 -16.53 18.15 18.51
C PHE A 167 -15.11 18.32 19.06
N ALA A 168 -14.13 17.58 18.52
CA ALA A 168 -12.72 17.75 18.88
C ALA A 168 -12.21 19.16 18.57
N THR A 169 -12.69 19.79 17.51
CA THR A 169 -12.35 21.18 17.18
C THR A 169 -12.92 22.15 18.20
N LEU A 170 -14.19 22.01 18.57
CA LEU A 170 -14.81 22.77 19.65
C LEU A 170 -14.03 22.64 20.97
N LEU A 171 -13.70 21.41 21.37
CA LEU A 171 -12.95 21.15 22.60
C LEU A 171 -11.55 21.75 22.56
N ARG A 172 -10.86 21.71 21.41
CA ARG A 172 -9.54 22.35 21.27
C ARG A 172 -9.62 23.87 21.45
N VAL A 173 -10.70 24.49 21.00
CA VAL A 173 -10.93 25.94 21.19
C VAL A 173 -11.22 26.27 22.65
N GLN A 174 -12.00 25.44 23.35
CA GLN A 174 -12.37 25.69 24.75
C GLN A 174 -11.27 25.33 25.76
N ASP A 175 -10.71 24.11 25.63
CA ASP A 175 -9.88 23.47 26.66
C ASP A 175 -8.44 23.20 26.18
N GLY A 176 -8.12 23.59 24.94
CA GLY A 176 -6.86 23.24 24.29
C GLY A 176 -6.76 21.76 23.90
N LYS A 177 -5.61 21.39 23.33
CA LYS A 177 -5.37 20.03 22.82
C LYS A 177 -5.33 18.98 23.92
N ALA A 178 -4.85 19.34 25.12
CA ALA A 178 -4.81 18.44 26.27
C ALA A 178 -6.22 18.10 26.79
N GLY A 179 -7.12 19.10 26.90
CA GLY A 179 -8.51 18.87 27.31
C GLY A 179 -9.30 18.07 26.29
N ALA A 180 -9.13 18.36 25.00
CA ALA A 180 -9.72 17.54 23.93
C ALA A 180 -9.27 16.08 24.00
N ARG A 181 -7.98 15.84 24.27
CA ARG A 181 -7.42 14.48 24.45
C ARG A 181 -8.03 13.78 25.64
N GLU A 182 -8.20 14.45 26.78
CA GLU A 182 -8.80 13.86 27.98
C GLU A 182 -10.25 13.43 27.75
N VAL A 183 -11.07 14.33 27.19
CA VAL A 183 -12.48 14.04 26.90
C VAL A 183 -12.60 12.87 25.92
N PHE A 184 -11.85 12.89 24.81
CA PHE A 184 -11.88 11.79 23.85
C PHE A 184 -11.25 10.51 24.39
N GLY A 185 -10.31 10.59 25.33
CA GLY A 185 -9.77 9.42 26.02
C GLY A 185 -10.86 8.69 26.80
N GLN A 186 -11.64 9.42 27.61
CA GLN A 186 -12.76 8.86 28.36
C GLN A 186 -13.85 8.27 27.45
N LEU A 187 -14.12 8.92 26.31
CA LEU A 187 -15.07 8.39 25.31
C LEU A 187 -14.52 7.12 24.66
N ALA A 188 -13.25 7.11 24.26
CA ALA A 188 -12.62 6.00 23.54
C ALA A 188 -12.49 4.72 24.39
N GLU A 189 -12.39 4.83 25.71
CA GLU A 189 -12.38 3.67 26.62
C GLU A 189 -13.65 2.82 26.53
N LYS A 190 -14.80 3.46 26.27
CA LYS A 190 -16.13 2.82 26.25
C LYS A 190 -16.71 2.66 24.85
N ALA A 191 -16.20 3.42 23.88
CA ALA A 191 -16.69 3.44 22.51
C ALA A 191 -16.40 2.13 21.75
N LYS A 192 -17.41 1.66 21.01
CA LYS A 192 -17.23 0.62 19.99
C LYS A 192 -16.94 1.25 18.63
N ALA A 193 -17.45 2.45 18.36
CA ALA A 193 -17.24 3.19 17.12
C ALA A 193 -15.75 3.47 16.86
N PRO A 194 -15.18 2.96 15.75
CA PRO A 194 -13.82 3.29 15.32
C PRO A 194 -13.60 4.80 15.13
N SER A 195 -14.60 5.56 14.70
CA SER A 195 -14.53 7.02 14.55
C SER A 195 -14.10 7.76 15.82
N ILE A 196 -14.65 7.41 16.99
CA ILE A 196 -14.30 8.02 18.28
C ILE A 196 -12.84 7.73 18.62
N LYS A 197 -12.42 6.47 18.44
CA LYS A 197 -11.04 6.04 18.69
C LYS A 197 -10.09 6.79 17.76
N LEU A 198 -10.40 6.86 16.47
CA LEU A 198 -9.61 7.58 15.49
C LEU A 198 -9.43 9.05 15.88
N VAL A 199 -10.53 9.75 16.23
CA VAL A 199 -10.46 11.16 16.63
C VAL A 199 -9.68 11.36 17.92
N HIS A 200 -9.73 10.42 18.87
CA HIS A 200 -8.87 10.46 20.06
C HIS A 200 -7.37 10.44 19.67
N LEU A 201 -6.96 9.59 18.71
CA LEU A 201 -5.58 9.54 18.24
C LEU A 201 -5.11 10.88 17.62
N LEU A 202 -6.04 11.63 16.99
CA LEU A 202 -5.73 12.93 16.42
C LEU A 202 -5.40 14.01 17.47
N GLN A 203 -5.70 13.77 18.75
CA GLN A 203 -5.42 14.72 19.82
C GLN A 203 -3.98 14.61 20.37
N PHE A 204 -3.18 13.65 19.89
CA PHE A 204 -1.78 13.52 20.28
C PHE A 204 -0.87 14.48 19.52
N ASP A 205 0.37 14.67 20.00
CA ASP A 205 1.40 15.44 19.29
C ASP A 205 1.76 14.81 17.95
N ASP A 206 2.51 15.52 17.11
CA ASP A 206 2.68 15.15 15.70
C ASP A 206 3.40 13.81 15.52
N ALA A 207 4.48 13.59 16.27
CA ALA A 207 5.26 12.35 16.21
C ALA A 207 4.45 11.13 16.70
N GLN A 208 3.72 11.27 17.81
CA GLN A 208 2.92 10.16 18.33
C GLN A 208 1.65 9.94 17.50
N ARG A 209 1.03 11.02 16.98
CA ARG A 209 -0.20 10.96 16.20
C ARG A 209 -0.02 10.18 14.91
N LEU A 210 1.04 10.45 14.13
CA LEU A 210 1.28 9.72 12.90
C LEU A 210 1.51 8.22 13.16
N GLY A 211 2.35 7.89 14.16
CA GLY A 211 2.57 6.48 14.54
C GLY A 211 1.29 5.77 14.98
N LYS A 212 0.44 6.45 15.76
CA LYS A 212 -0.87 5.93 16.19
C LYS A 212 -1.86 5.79 15.03
N LEU A 213 -1.89 6.75 14.12
CA LEU A 213 -2.75 6.74 12.94
C LEU A 213 -2.37 5.59 12.00
N ASN A 214 -1.08 5.38 11.75
CA ASN A 214 -0.59 4.26 10.94
C ASN A 214 -0.93 2.91 11.57
N ALA A 215 -0.83 2.79 12.90
CA ALA A 215 -1.27 1.60 13.62
C ALA A 215 -2.78 1.36 13.50
N PHE A 216 -3.59 2.42 13.57
CA PHE A 216 -5.03 2.35 13.36
C PHE A 216 -5.38 1.88 11.94
N ILE A 217 -4.75 2.45 10.92
CA ILE A 217 -4.95 2.07 9.51
C ILE A 217 -4.53 0.61 9.28
N SER A 218 -3.41 0.19 9.86
CA SER A 218 -2.95 -1.20 9.77
C SER A 218 -3.96 -2.18 10.39
N ALA A 219 -4.62 -1.80 11.49
CA ALA A 219 -5.65 -2.60 12.13
C ALA A 219 -7.02 -2.50 11.44
N ASN A 220 -7.28 -1.43 10.68
CA ASN A 220 -8.56 -1.13 10.05
C ASN A 220 -8.37 -0.65 8.59
N PRO A 221 -7.84 -1.49 7.68
CA PRO A 221 -7.48 -1.07 6.32
C PRO A 221 -8.69 -0.62 5.47
N ASP A 222 -9.90 -1.03 5.84
CA ASP A 222 -11.13 -0.65 5.13
C ASP A 222 -11.80 0.62 5.70
N TYR A 223 -11.23 1.22 6.76
CA TYR A 223 -11.79 2.41 7.39
C TYR A 223 -11.38 3.68 6.63
N ALA A 224 -12.15 3.99 5.58
CA ALA A 224 -11.82 5.01 4.60
C ALA A 224 -11.45 6.40 5.16
N PRO A 225 -12.16 6.97 6.16
CA PRO A 225 -11.82 8.31 6.68
C PRO A 225 -10.40 8.44 7.24
N ALA A 226 -9.78 7.33 7.68
CA ALA A 226 -8.42 7.36 8.21
C ALA A 226 -7.38 7.80 7.16
N TYR A 227 -7.58 7.44 5.90
CA TYR A 227 -6.67 7.82 4.82
C TYR A 227 -6.71 9.33 4.50
N PHE A 228 -7.88 9.96 4.59
CA PHE A 228 -7.95 11.42 4.45
C PHE A 228 -7.21 12.12 5.58
N LEU A 229 -7.37 11.63 6.81
CA LEU A 229 -6.68 12.17 7.98
C LEU A 229 -5.16 11.92 7.92
N GLU A 230 -4.73 10.78 7.37
CA GLU A 230 -3.32 10.47 7.13
C GLU A 230 -2.71 11.41 6.10
N ALA A 231 -3.43 11.68 5.00
CA ALA A 231 -2.98 12.67 4.01
C ALA A 231 -2.74 14.05 4.64
N GLN A 232 -3.59 14.47 5.58
CA GLN A 232 -3.39 15.72 6.32
C GLN A 232 -2.13 15.74 7.18
N GLU A 233 -1.60 14.59 7.62
CA GLU A 233 -0.33 14.56 8.35
C GLU A 233 0.87 14.84 7.46
N PHE A 234 0.72 14.64 6.15
CA PHE A 234 1.74 14.93 5.15
C PHE A 234 1.53 16.27 4.43
N SER A 235 0.43 16.98 4.66
CA SER A 235 0.09 18.20 3.94
C SER A 235 1.00 19.38 4.30
N GLU A 236 1.15 20.32 3.38
CA GLU A 236 1.91 21.56 3.61
C GLU A 236 1.37 22.36 4.79
N ASP A 237 0.05 22.40 4.98
CA ASP A 237 -0.59 23.08 6.11
C ASP A 237 -0.14 22.52 7.47
N ARG A 238 0.08 21.19 7.54
CA ARG A 238 0.58 20.54 8.76
C ARG A 238 2.09 20.71 8.91
N LEU A 239 2.80 20.60 7.80
CA LEU A 239 4.24 20.42 7.77
C LEU A 239 5.03 21.73 7.59
N GLY A 240 4.37 22.81 7.18
CA GLY A 240 4.92 24.10 6.78
C GLY A 240 5.64 24.06 5.42
N SER A 241 6.39 22.98 5.17
CA SER A 241 7.03 22.70 3.89
C SER A 241 7.05 21.20 3.62
N GLN A 242 6.85 20.81 2.37
CA GLN A 242 6.82 19.40 1.98
C GLN A 242 8.04 19.02 1.16
N THR A 243 8.56 17.84 1.48
CA THR A 243 9.50 17.11 0.63
C THR A 243 8.74 16.32 -0.44
N LEU A 244 9.45 15.76 -1.41
CA LEU A 244 8.85 14.84 -2.38
C LEU A 244 8.31 13.56 -1.72
N ALA A 245 8.98 13.06 -0.68
CA ALA A 245 8.48 11.91 0.08
C ALA A 245 7.14 12.24 0.76
N ASP A 246 7.00 13.42 1.36
CA ASP A 246 5.75 13.84 1.99
C ASP A 246 4.62 13.98 0.95
N LYS A 247 4.91 14.62 -0.19
CA LYS A 247 3.96 14.76 -1.30
C LYS A 247 3.49 13.40 -1.84
N ARG A 248 4.39 12.41 -1.92
CA ARG A 248 4.03 11.03 -2.30
C ARG A 248 3.11 10.39 -1.29
N SER A 249 3.45 10.45 0.00
CA SER A 249 2.62 9.88 1.06
C SER A 249 1.23 10.53 1.09
N GLU A 250 1.16 11.86 0.93
CA GLU A 250 -0.10 12.59 0.81
C GLU A 250 -0.91 12.09 -0.41
N ALA A 251 -0.29 12.03 -1.59
CA ALA A 251 -0.96 11.58 -2.80
C ALA A 251 -1.45 10.12 -2.71
N GLN A 252 -0.67 9.23 -2.09
CA GLN A 252 -1.05 7.83 -1.87
C GLN A 252 -2.28 7.71 -0.96
N ALA A 253 -2.26 8.41 0.18
CA ALA A 253 -3.35 8.40 1.13
C ALA A 253 -4.64 9.02 0.54
N LEU A 254 -4.53 10.17 -0.16
CA LEU A 254 -5.69 10.77 -0.86
C LEU A 254 -6.24 9.88 -1.98
N THR A 255 -5.37 9.24 -2.77
CA THR A 255 -5.80 8.30 -3.81
C THR A 255 -6.57 7.14 -3.20
N LYS A 256 -6.08 6.60 -2.08
CA LYS A 256 -6.77 5.54 -1.34
C LYS A 256 -8.10 6.01 -0.79
N PHE A 257 -8.18 7.20 -0.18
CA PHE A 257 -9.45 7.78 0.29
C PHE A 257 -10.48 7.93 -0.83
N VAL A 258 -10.11 8.60 -1.93
CA VAL A 258 -11.00 8.83 -3.08
C VAL A 258 -11.43 7.51 -3.74
N SER A 259 -10.61 6.46 -3.67
CA SER A 259 -10.99 5.15 -4.21
C SER A 259 -12.25 4.54 -3.58
N TYR A 260 -12.56 4.91 -2.32
CA TYR A 260 -13.76 4.47 -1.60
C TYR A 260 -15.04 5.23 -1.99
N GLU A 261 -14.94 6.29 -2.79
CA GLU A 261 -16.12 7.00 -3.31
C GLU A 261 -16.95 6.11 -4.23
N LYS A 262 -16.29 5.18 -4.93
CA LYS A 262 -16.97 4.19 -5.78
C LYS A 262 -18.04 3.45 -4.98
N ASP A 263 -19.22 3.30 -5.58
CA ASP A 263 -20.38 2.62 -4.99
C ASP A 263 -20.92 3.25 -3.69
N GLY A 264 -20.54 4.49 -3.36
CA GLY A 264 -21.03 5.20 -2.17
C GLY A 264 -20.40 4.73 -0.86
N GLY A 265 -19.26 4.05 -0.90
CA GLY A 265 -18.57 3.47 0.27
C GLY A 265 -18.19 4.47 1.36
N LEU A 266 -18.13 5.77 1.04
CA LEU A 266 -17.87 6.85 1.98
C LEU A 266 -19.11 7.36 2.73
N LEU A 267 -20.31 7.24 2.15
CA LEU A 267 -21.54 7.84 2.70
C LEU A 267 -21.84 7.34 4.12
N LYS A 268 -21.52 6.08 4.39
CA LYS A 268 -21.73 5.43 5.68
C LYS A 268 -20.86 5.96 6.82
N TYR A 269 -19.90 6.84 6.56
CA TYR A 269 -19.04 7.43 7.60
C TYR A 269 -19.39 8.88 7.92
N PHE A 270 -20.41 9.46 7.29
CA PHE A 270 -20.73 10.88 7.44
C PHE A 270 -22.22 11.09 7.69
N VAL A 271 -22.56 11.92 8.68
CA VAL A 271 -23.92 12.41 8.91
C VAL A 271 -24.18 13.65 8.05
N ASP A 272 -23.29 14.64 8.07
CA ASP A 272 -23.39 15.81 7.18
C ASP A 272 -22.74 15.51 5.82
N GLN A 273 -23.56 15.25 4.81
CA GLN A 273 -23.10 14.94 3.45
C GLN A 273 -22.34 16.10 2.79
N ARG A 274 -22.51 17.33 3.27
CA ARG A 274 -21.73 18.47 2.79
C ARG A 274 -20.27 18.40 3.25
N GLU A 275 -20.02 17.88 4.46
CA GLU A 275 -18.65 17.68 4.94
C GLU A 275 -17.92 16.61 4.11
N LEU A 276 -18.61 15.53 3.74
CA LEU A 276 -18.05 14.54 2.82
C LEU A 276 -17.73 15.15 1.45
N ALA A 277 -18.65 15.96 0.91
CA ALA A 277 -18.41 16.66 -0.36
C ALA A 277 -17.19 17.58 -0.28
N ASP A 278 -17.02 18.32 0.82
CA ASP A 278 -15.85 19.16 1.07
C ASP A 278 -14.55 18.33 1.16
N TRP A 279 -14.57 17.17 1.83
CA TRP A 279 -13.40 16.27 1.91
C TRP A 279 -13.02 15.73 0.53
N LEU A 280 -13.99 15.35 -0.29
CA LEU A 280 -13.78 14.88 -1.66
C LEU A 280 -13.22 15.98 -2.57
N ASP A 281 -13.80 17.18 -2.51
CA ASP A 281 -13.35 18.32 -3.31
C ASP A 281 -11.90 18.74 -2.96
N ARG A 282 -11.60 18.83 -1.66
CA ARG A 282 -10.23 19.08 -1.18
C ARG A 282 -9.27 18.00 -1.63
N SER A 283 -9.67 16.73 -1.54
CA SER A 283 -8.82 15.60 -1.96
C SER A 283 -8.51 15.67 -3.45
N ARG A 284 -9.50 15.95 -4.31
CA ARG A 284 -9.33 16.05 -5.76
C ARG A 284 -8.48 17.25 -6.16
N THR A 285 -8.78 18.42 -5.59
CA THR A 285 -7.99 19.64 -5.80
C THR A 285 -6.55 19.43 -5.40
N ARG A 286 -6.33 18.77 -4.26
CA ARG A 286 -4.98 18.49 -3.76
C ARG A 286 -4.24 17.48 -4.62
N LEU A 287 -4.88 16.39 -5.04
CA LEU A 287 -4.29 15.43 -5.98
C LEU A 287 -3.90 16.11 -7.30
N ALA A 288 -4.74 17.00 -7.83
CA ALA A 288 -4.40 17.77 -9.03
C ALA A 288 -3.18 18.67 -8.83
N ALA A 289 -3.05 19.33 -7.66
CA ALA A 289 -1.89 20.16 -7.33
C ALA A 289 -0.60 19.35 -7.10
N LEU A 290 -0.71 18.12 -6.60
CA LEU A 290 0.42 17.21 -6.42
C LEU A 290 0.94 16.64 -7.75
N GLY A 291 0.11 16.63 -8.80
CA GLY A 291 0.48 16.23 -10.14
C GLY A 291 1.04 14.80 -10.21
N ASP A 292 2.12 14.62 -10.97
CA ASP A 292 2.72 13.30 -11.22
C ASP A 292 3.67 12.84 -10.10
N VAL A 293 3.50 13.31 -8.86
CA VAL A 293 4.43 12.99 -7.75
C VAL A 293 4.55 11.49 -7.45
N LEU A 294 3.52 10.72 -7.81
CA LEU A 294 3.46 9.27 -7.70
C LEU A 294 4.33 8.54 -8.74
N ASP A 295 4.80 9.20 -9.79
CA ASP A 295 5.76 8.65 -10.74
C ASP A 295 7.19 8.92 -10.23
N PRO A 296 7.86 7.92 -9.62
CA PRO A 296 9.19 8.13 -9.04
C PRO A 296 10.24 8.46 -10.11
N SER A 297 10.01 8.09 -11.38
CA SER A 297 10.98 8.30 -12.47
C SER A 297 11.17 9.78 -12.82
N ARG A 298 10.19 10.62 -12.51
CA ARG A 298 10.25 12.08 -12.77
C ARG A 298 11.07 12.85 -11.75
N PHE A 299 11.45 12.21 -10.65
CA PHE A 299 12.13 12.86 -9.53
C PHE A 299 13.45 12.16 -9.21
N VAL A 300 14.24 11.96 -10.25
CA VAL A 300 15.61 11.45 -10.17
C VAL A 300 16.56 12.63 -10.35
N PRO A 301 17.64 12.73 -9.57
CA PRO A 301 18.70 13.72 -9.81
C PRO A 301 19.25 13.62 -11.23
N THR A 302 19.64 14.75 -11.80
CA THR A 302 20.36 14.77 -13.08
C THR A 302 21.81 15.15 -12.86
N LEU A 303 22.70 14.53 -13.63
CA LEU A 303 24.12 14.84 -13.63
C LEU A 303 24.52 15.48 -14.96
N THR A 304 25.13 16.66 -14.89
CA THR A 304 25.65 17.39 -16.05
C THR A 304 27.18 17.35 -16.01
N PRO A 305 27.82 16.45 -16.77
CA PRO A 305 29.27 16.38 -16.86
C PRO A 305 29.82 17.50 -17.75
N THR A 306 30.87 18.17 -17.31
CA THR A 306 31.62 19.16 -18.10
C THR A 306 33.10 18.80 -18.14
N ARG A 307 33.66 18.66 -19.34
CA ARG A 307 35.08 18.37 -19.52
C ARG A 307 35.92 19.64 -19.47
N SER A 308 36.99 19.63 -18.67
CA SER A 308 38.04 20.66 -18.65
C SER A 308 39.42 20.04 -18.85
N ASN A 309 40.50 20.83 -18.93
CA ASN A 309 41.86 20.30 -18.99
C ASN A 309 42.30 19.61 -17.67
N ALA A 310 41.56 19.79 -16.58
CA ALA A 310 41.89 19.23 -15.27
C ALA A 310 41.13 17.94 -14.93
N GLY A 311 40.12 17.57 -15.72
CA GLY A 311 39.25 16.43 -15.40
C GLY A 311 37.82 16.64 -15.87
N TRP A 312 36.90 15.99 -15.16
CA TRP A 312 35.47 16.15 -15.31
C TRP A 312 34.90 16.88 -14.10
N SER A 313 34.22 18.00 -14.34
CA SER A 313 33.39 18.63 -13.32
C SER A 313 31.97 18.11 -13.47
N MET A 314 31.46 17.51 -12.39
CA MET A 314 30.13 16.92 -12.34
C MET A 314 29.20 17.87 -11.61
N THR A 315 28.16 18.38 -12.28
CA THR A 315 27.14 19.24 -11.65
C THR A 315 25.85 18.45 -11.43
N ILE A 316 25.33 18.47 -10.21
CA ILE A 316 24.15 17.75 -9.75
C ILE A 316 22.96 18.73 -9.72
N SER A 317 21.86 18.36 -10.37
CA SER A 317 20.57 19.01 -10.18
C SER A 317 19.63 18.07 -9.44
N LEU A 318 19.05 18.54 -8.34
CA LEU A 318 18.12 17.76 -7.52
C LEU A 318 16.67 18.14 -7.82
N PRO A 319 15.73 17.18 -7.72
CA PRO A 319 14.31 17.44 -7.96
C PRO A 319 13.63 18.20 -6.80
N GLU A 320 14.31 18.36 -5.66
CA GLU A 320 13.86 19.12 -4.50
C GLU A 320 15.06 19.72 -3.75
N PRO A 321 14.83 20.73 -2.87
CA PRO A 321 15.90 21.27 -2.03
C PRO A 321 16.45 20.23 -1.06
N ALA A 322 17.76 20.26 -0.85
CA ALA A 322 18.47 19.34 0.03
C ALA A 322 19.35 20.08 1.04
N THR A 323 19.72 19.38 2.11
CA THR A 323 20.61 19.90 3.17
C THR A 323 22.01 19.28 3.15
N ALA A 324 22.17 18.16 2.45
CA ALA A 324 23.47 17.52 2.18
C ALA A 324 23.36 16.70 0.89
N ILE A 325 24.48 16.56 0.17
CA ILE A 325 24.58 15.72 -1.03
C ILE A 325 25.79 14.82 -0.87
N SER A 326 25.63 13.54 -1.18
CA SER A 326 26.75 12.60 -1.21
C SER A 326 26.72 11.80 -2.50
N TRP A 327 27.91 11.43 -2.97
CA TRP A 327 28.08 10.70 -4.21
C TRP A 327 29.03 9.52 -4.05
N ARG A 328 28.97 8.57 -4.99
CA ARG A 328 29.87 7.40 -5.03
C ARG A 328 30.19 7.07 -6.48
N LEU A 329 31.46 6.73 -6.74
CA LEU A 329 31.90 6.19 -8.02
C LEU A 329 31.66 4.66 -8.06
N GLY A 330 30.94 4.19 -9.06
CA GLY A 330 30.60 2.78 -9.25
C GLY A 330 29.51 2.26 -8.30
N ASP A 331 29.30 0.95 -8.36
CA ASP A 331 28.17 0.27 -7.70
C ASP A 331 28.46 -0.12 -6.24
N SER A 332 29.70 0.07 -5.76
CA SER A 332 30.11 -0.34 -4.41
C SER A 332 31.12 0.64 -3.80
N GLY A 333 31.24 0.61 -2.47
CA GLY A 333 32.09 1.53 -1.70
C GLY A 333 31.31 2.59 -0.91
N PRO A 334 32.01 3.41 -0.10
CA PRO A 334 31.39 4.46 0.70
C PRO A 334 30.97 5.65 -0.16
N PHE A 335 29.94 6.37 0.31
CA PHE A 335 29.57 7.67 -0.24
C PHE A 335 30.47 8.76 0.33
N THR A 336 30.83 9.71 -0.52
CA THR A 336 31.61 10.91 -0.18
C THR A 336 30.68 12.12 -0.20
N ASP A 337 30.74 12.93 0.85
CA ASP A 337 29.97 14.19 0.92
C ASP A 337 30.58 15.24 -0.03
N THR A 338 29.75 16.03 -0.71
CA THR A 338 30.23 17.09 -1.61
C THR A 338 30.67 18.35 -0.85
N GLY A 339 30.36 18.44 0.44
CA GLY A 339 30.62 19.59 1.30
C GLY A 339 29.52 20.64 1.22
N LEU A 340 29.71 21.71 1.99
CA LEU A 340 28.82 22.87 2.02
C LEU A 340 29.50 24.07 1.40
N MET A 341 28.75 24.86 0.66
CA MET A 341 29.19 26.15 0.13
C MET A 341 29.10 27.22 1.23
N ALA A 342 29.86 28.31 1.06
CA ALA A 342 29.84 29.46 1.97
C ALA A 342 28.58 30.34 1.85
N MET A 343 27.65 29.98 0.96
CA MET A 343 26.37 30.68 0.77
C MET A 343 25.21 29.85 1.31
N ASN A 344 24.15 30.53 1.75
CA ASN A 344 22.93 29.86 2.17
C ASN A 344 22.01 29.62 0.97
N ASP A 345 21.36 28.46 0.97
CA ASP A 345 20.28 28.16 0.04
C ASP A 345 19.04 29.00 0.41
N GLN A 346 18.51 29.75 -0.56
CA GLN A 346 17.39 30.67 -0.32
C GLN A 346 16.08 29.96 0.04
N ARG A 347 15.93 28.69 -0.36
CA ARG A 347 14.72 27.88 -0.13
C ARG A 347 14.74 27.26 1.25
N THR A 348 15.92 26.88 1.76
CA THR A 348 16.07 26.24 3.07
C THR A 348 16.54 27.18 4.19
N GLY A 349 17.17 28.30 3.84
CA GLY A 349 17.83 29.22 4.78
C GLY A 349 19.10 28.66 5.43
N LYS A 350 19.53 27.45 5.05
CA LYS A 350 20.70 26.74 5.58
C LYS A 350 21.89 26.83 4.62
N PRO A 351 23.13 26.53 5.04
CA PRO A 351 24.27 26.43 4.13
C PRO A 351 23.94 25.51 2.95
N MET A 352 24.22 25.98 1.73
CA MET A 352 23.88 25.25 0.50
C MET A 352 24.82 24.04 0.35
N PRO A 353 24.31 22.83 0.12
CA PRO A 353 25.17 21.70 -0.23
C PRO A 353 25.83 21.96 -1.58
N ASN A 354 27.11 21.65 -1.69
CA ASN A 354 27.86 21.83 -2.92
C ASN A 354 27.29 20.92 -4.00
N PRO A 355 26.71 21.45 -5.09
CA PRO A 355 26.10 20.64 -6.13
C PRO A 355 27.13 20.08 -7.11
N SER A 356 28.44 20.18 -6.83
CA SER A 356 29.46 19.67 -7.72
C SER A 356 30.54 18.83 -7.05
N PHE A 357 31.15 17.95 -7.85
CA PHE A 357 32.34 17.19 -7.51
C PHE A 357 33.18 16.96 -8.77
N GLU A 358 34.45 16.60 -8.60
CA GLU A 358 35.39 16.41 -9.70
C GLU A 358 35.74 14.92 -9.85
N LEU A 359 35.91 14.47 -11.10
CA LEU A 359 36.46 13.16 -11.43
C LEU A 359 37.73 13.30 -12.29
N PRO A 360 38.68 12.36 -12.19
CA PRO A 360 39.82 12.29 -13.10
C PRO A 360 39.37 12.12 -14.55
N ASP A 361 40.15 12.65 -15.49
CA ASP A 361 39.91 12.47 -16.93
C ASP A 361 39.94 10.99 -17.39
N SER A 362 40.76 10.18 -16.72
CA SER A 362 40.90 8.74 -16.89
C SER A 362 39.71 7.91 -16.40
N THR A 363 38.64 8.55 -15.90
CA THR A 363 37.45 7.85 -15.42
C THR A 363 36.79 7.09 -16.57
N ALA A 364 36.79 5.76 -16.48
CA ALA A 364 36.09 4.90 -17.42
C ALA A 364 34.57 4.98 -17.25
N ALA A 365 33.84 4.50 -18.25
CA ALA A 365 32.40 4.44 -18.21
C ALA A 365 31.91 3.62 -17.00
N THR A 366 31.10 4.23 -16.14
CA THR A 366 30.65 3.64 -14.87
C THR A 366 29.28 4.17 -14.46
N ASN A 367 28.80 3.78 -13.28
CA ASN A 367 27.66 4.39 -12.61
C ASN A 367 28.15 5.39 -11.55
N ILE A 368 27.36 6.42 -11.30
CA ILE A 368 27.58 7.39 -10.24
C ILE A 368 26.34 7.32 -9.35
N GLY A 369 26.54 6.84 -8.12
CA GLY A 369 25.48 6.82 -7.11
C GLY A 369 25.35 8.21 -6.50
N ILE A 370 24.14 8.77 -6.48
CA ILE A 370 23.82 10.03 -5.81
C ILE A 370 22.84 9.76 -4.68
N LYS A 371 23.08 10.34 -3.50
CA LYS A 371 22.10 10.42 -2.42
C LYS A 371 22.09 11.83 -1.83
N TYR A 372 21.01 12.20 -1.18
CA TYR A 372 20.91 13.50 -0.53
C TYR A 372 20.05 13.43 0.73
N LEU A 373 20.21 14.42 1.61
CA LEU A 373 19.29 14.63 2.72
C LEU A 373 18.25 15.67 2.33
N ASP A 374 16.97 15.33 2.42
CA ASP A 374 15.87 16.27 2.19
C ASP A 374 15.87 17.42 3.23
N ILE A 375 14.96 18.38 3.09
CA ILE A 375 14.85 19.51 4.04
C ILE A 375 14.50 19.09 5.48
N ARG A 376 14.02 17.86 5.67
CA ARG A 376 13.70 17.23 6.96
C ARG A 376 14.84 16.34 7.47
N GLY A 377 15.94 16.22 6.74
CA GLY A 377 17.10 15.39 7.11
C GLY A 377 16.91 13.90 6.84
N ARG A 378 15.91 13.49 6.04
CA ARG A 378 15.76 12.10 5.62
C ARG A 378 16.63 11.83 4.40
N GLU A 379 17.22 10.64 4.36
CA GLU A 379 18.03 10.19 3.24
C GLU A 379 17.14 9.79 2.06
N THR A 380 17.45 10.33 0.87
CA THR A 380 16.83 9.98 -0.40
C THR A 380 17.88 9.44 -1.36
N GLY A 381 17.57 8.29 -1.99
CA GLY A 381 18.49 7.55 -2.85
C GLY A 381 18.95 6.23 -2.19
N PRO A 382 20.01 5.59 -2.71
CA PRO A 382 20.86 6.08 -3.80
C PRO A 382 20.17 6.00 -5.19
N PHE A 383 20.56 6.93 -6.06
CA PHE A 383 20.19 6.95 -7.48
C PHE A 383 21.44 6.63 -8.30
N ASP A 384 21.44 5.51 -9.02
CA ASP A 384 22.56 5.13 -9.87
C ASP A 384 22.39 5.74 -11.27
N ILE A 385 23.25 6.69 -11.60
CA ILE A 385 23.24 7.42 -12.88
C ILE A 385 24.41 6.94 -13.73
N ARG A 386 24.11 6.44 -14.94
CA ARG A 386 25.15 6.00 -15.87
C ARG A 386 25.95 7.18 -16.41
N PHE A 387 27.27 7.15 -16.26
CA PHE A 387 28.21 8.13 -16.81
C PHE A 387 29.13 7.50 -17.85
N ASP A 388 28.98 7.93 -19.11
CA ASP A 388 29.84 7.53 -20.22
C ASP A 388 30.69 8.74 -20.68
N PRO A 389 32.01 8.74 -20.47
CA PRO A 389 32.87 9.90 -20.72
C PRO A 389 32.92 10.30 -22.20
N ASP A 390 32.91 9.33 -23.12
CA ASP A 390 32.95 9.62 -24.56
C ASP A 390 31.65 10.27 -25.02
N SER A 391 30.52 9.70 -24.61
CA SER A 391 29.19 10.25 -24.94
C SER A 391 28.98 11.63 -24.30
N ALA A 392 29.43 11.80 -23.04
CA ALA A 392 29.37 13.07 -22.34
C ALA A 392 30.21 14.16 -23.03
N LEU A 393 31.42 13.82 -23.49
CA LEU A 393 32.29 14.75 -24.20
C LEU A 393 31.67 15.21 -25.51
N GLN A 394 31.12 14.28 -26.29
CA GLN A 394 30.45 14.58 -27.55
C GLN A 394 29.23 15.48 -27.34
N GLN A 395 28.40 15.19 -26.34
CA GLN A 395 27.22 16.00 -26.03
C GLN A 395 27.60 17.41 -25.54
N GLY A 396 28.59 17.52 -24.65
CA GLY A 396 29.07 18.81 -24.15
C GLY A 396 29.63 19.69 -25.28
N ASN A 397 30.48 19.12 -26.14
CA ASN A 397 31.02 19.84 -27.30
C ASN A 397 29.93 20.27 -28.28
N LYS A 398 28.94 19.41 -28.54
CA LYS A 398 27.78 19.75 -29.38
C LYS A 398 27.02 20.94 -28.82
N GLN A 399 26.72 20.93 -27.53
CA GLN A 399 26.00 22.02 -26.87
C GLN A 399 26.75 23.36 -27.00
N ILE A 400 28.07 23.35 -26.80
CA ILE A 400 28.91 24.54 -26.98
C ILE A 400 28.88 25.02 -28.43
N LEU A 401 29.00 24.12 -29.41
CA LEU A 401 28.91 24.46 -30.83
C LEU A 401 27.55 25.09 -31.17
N ASP A 402 26.45 24.48 -30.74
CA ASP A 402 25.10 24.97 -31.02
C ASP A 402 24.83 26.34 -30.35
N GLN A 403 25.28 26.52 -29.11
CA GLN A 403 25.09 27.77 -28.35
C GLN A 403 25.92 28.91 -28.93
N PHE A 404 27.17 28.65 -29.31
CA PHE A 404 28.12 29.65 -29.80
C PHE A 404 28.35 29.53 -31.31
N TRP A 405 27.27 29.28 -32.06
CA TRP A 405 27.35 29.08 -33.50
C TRP A 405 27.90 30.29 -34.24
N THR A 406 27.69 31.50 -33.73
CA THR A 406 28.22 32.75 -34.32
C THR A 406 29.76 32.81 -34.31
N SER A 407 30.42 32.00 -33.49
CA SER A 407 31.88 31.91 -33.39
C SER A 407 32.50 30.78 -34.21
N TRP A 408 31.71 30.02 -34.96
CA TRP A 408 32.23 28.93 -35.79
C TRP A 408 33.19 29.42 -36.85
N ILE A 409 32.82 30.51 -37.53
CA ILE A 409 33.57 31.09 -38.63
C ILE A 409 33.84 32.56 -38.33
N ALA A 410 35.11 32.96 -38.46
CA ALA A 410 35.50 34.36 -38.43
C ALA A 410 36.28 34.70 -39.72
N PHE A 411 35.80 35.72 -40.44
CA PHE A 411 36.58 36.35 -41.49
C PHE A 411 37.61 37.29 -40.86
N ASP A 412 38.83 37.30 -41.38
CA ASP A 412 39.86 38.22 -40.90
C ASP A 412 39.42 39.70 -41.02
N ALA A 413 39.45 40.42 -39.90
CA ALA A 413 39.15 41.84 -39.83
C ALA A 413 40.39 42.73 -40.02
N SER A 414 41.60 42.16 -40.02
CA SER A 414 42.88 42.90 -39.95
C SER A 414 43.47 43.30 -41.30
N GLY A 415 42.77 43.06 -42.42
CA GLY A 415 43.25 43.41 -43.76
C GLY A 415 44.27 42.43 -44.36
N ASN A 416 44.58 41.33 -43.69
CA ASN A 416 45.41 40.26 -44.26
C ASN A 416 44.56 39.31 -45.13
N GLN A 417 44.32 39.73 -46.37
CA GLN A 417 44.11 38.88 -47.56
C GLN A 417 43.25 37.60 -47.36
N GLY A 418 41.99 37.75 -46.97
CA GLY A 418 40.98 36.69 -47.16
C GLY A 418 41.21 35.42 -46.35
N LEU A 419 41.59 35.50 -45.08
CA LEU A 419 41.60 34.32 -44.21
C LEU A 419 40.22 34.07 -43.57
N VAL A 420 39.87 32.79 -43.46
CA VAL A 420 38.69 32.29 -42.76
C VAL A 420 39.15 31.39 -41.63
N TYR A 421 38.88 31.79 -40.39
CA TYR A 421 39.22 31.05 -39.17
C TYR A 421 38.06 30.19 -38.70
N PHE A 422 38.37 28.98 -38.24
CA PHE A 422 37.41 28.03 -37.69
C PHE A 422 37.93 27.34 -36.42
N THR A 423 38.80 28.05 -35.69
CA THR A 423 39.49 27.61 -34.47
C THR A 423 38.53 27.06 -33.40
N GLN A 424 37.38 27.72 -33.20
CA GLN A 424 36.42 27.29 -32.20
C GLN A 424 35.82 25.91 -32.54
N MET A 425 35.49 25.67 -33.81
CA MET A 425 34.99 24.36 -34.26
C MET A 425 36.03 23.27 -34.04
N LEU A 426 37.32 23.59 -34.23
CA LEU A 426 38.41 22.64 -34.00
C LEU A 426 38.59 22.27 -32.53
N SER A 427 38.48 23.26 -31.63
CA SER A 427 38.54 23.01 -30.19
C SER A 427 37.41 22.09 -29.75
N PHE A 428 36.21 22.21 -30.32
CA PHE A 428 35.05 21.37 -29.95
C PHE A 428 34.80 20.20 -30.92
N ARG A 429 35.80 19.81 -31.72
CA ARG A 429 35.64 18.85 -32.83
C ARG A 429 35.18 17.45 -32.44
N CYS A 430 35.29 17.06 -31.17
CA CYS A 430 34.86 15.73 -30.73
C CYS A 430 33.36 15.45 -30.94
N ALA A 431 32.53 16.48 -31.06
CA ALA A 431 31.12 16.34 -31.43
C ALA A 431 30.88 16.26 -32.94
N ILE A 432 31.86 16.60 -33.77
CA ILE A 432 31.70 16.84 -35.20
C ILE A 432 32.03 15.56 -35.97
N LYS A 433 31.08 15.08 -36.76
CA LYS A 433 31.30 14.01 -37.74
C LYS A 433 31.75 14.57 -39.08
N GLU A 434 31.15 15.67 -39.51
CA GLU A 434 31.41 16.28 -40.81
C GLU A 434 31.00 17.76 -40.79
N VAL A 435 31.76 18.61 -41.50
CA VAL A 435 31.39 20.00 -41.74
C VAL A 435 31.31 20.23 -43.25
N ARG A 436 30.14 20.68 -43.70
CA ARG A 436 29.91 21.08 -45.09
C ARG A 436 29.78 22.59 -45.18
N TYR A 437 30.31 23.17 -46.25
CA TYR A 437 30.24 24.61 -46.48
C TYR A 437 30.14 24.97 -47.96
N SER A 438 29.74 26.21 -48.23
CA SER A 438 29.77 26.84 -49.55
C SER A 438 30.19 28.31 -49.40
N LEU A 439 30.76 28.90 -50.45
CA LEU A 439 31.20 30.30 -50.48
C LEU A 439 30.31 31.07 -51.44
N ASN A 440 29.77 32.22 -51.02
CA ASN A 440 28.80 33.02 -51.77
C ASN A 440 27.53 32.26 -52.21
N ASP A 441 27.24 31.14 -51.56
CA ASP A 441 26.11 30.25 -51.88
C ASP A 441 25.75 29.42 -50.63
N THR A 442 24.66 28.66 -50.71
CA THR A 442 24.08 27.80 -49.68
C THR A 442 24.01 26.32 -50.08
N ALA A 443 24.63 25.92 -51.20
CA ALA A 443 24.60 24.54 -51.70
C ALA A 443 25.35 23.52 -50.82
N LEU A 444 26.26 23.97 -49.93
CA LEU A 444 27.04 23.10 -49.03
C LEU A 444 27.87 22.01 -49.76
N ASP A 445 28.45 22.39 -50.90
CA ASP A 445 29.14 21.50 -51.84
C ASP A 445 30.57 21.11 -51.41
N LYS A 446 31.16 21.87 -50.48
CA LYS A 446 32.53 21.66 -49.99
C LYS A 446 32.54 21.03 -48.61
N GLU A 447 33.61 20.31 -48.30
CA GLU A 447 33.84 19.72 -46.99
C GLU A 447 35.03 20.42 -46.30
N LEU A 448 34.84 20.83 -45.05
CA LEU A 448 35.92 21.33 -44.21
C LEU A 448 36.52 20.13 -43.44
N LYS A 449 37.69 19.68 -43.88
CA LYS A 449 38.36 18.49 -43.36
C LYS A 449 38.89 18.73 -41.95
N MET A 450 38.19 18.23 -40.93
CA MET A 450 38.63 18.31 -39.53
C MET A 450 39.58 17.16 -39.17
N PRO A 451 40.57 17.37 -38.28
CA PRO A 451 41.37 16.28 -37.74
C PRO A 451 40.52 15.40 -36.81
N PRO A 452 40.95 14.15 -36.54
CA PRO A 452 40.24 13.30 -35.59
C PRO A 452 40.20 13.93 -34.18
N CYS A 453 39.17 13.59 -33.41
CA CYS A 453 39.11 13.89 -31.99
C CYS A 453 40.23 13.15 -31.23
N ASP A 454 40.87 13.84 -30.30
CA ASP A 454 41.67 13.21 -29.25
C ASP A 454 40.89 13.33 -27.93
N ALA A 455 40.33 12.23 -27.41
CA ALA A 455 39.54 12.29 -26.19
C ALA A 455 40.37 12.64 -24.94
N LYS A 456 41.70 12.43 -24.97
CA LYS A 456 42.60 12.76 -23.85
C LYS A 456 42.88 14.25 -23.80
N ASP A 457 43.05 14.87 -24.96
CA ASP A 457 43.26 16.31 -25.12
C ASP A 457 42.29 16.92 -26.16
N PRO A 458 41.00 16.99 -25.83
CA PRO A 458 39.94 17.29 -26.81
C PRO A 458 40.00 18.71 -27.36
N TYR A 459 40.56 19.64 -26.59
CA TYR A 459 40.59 21.07 -26.93
C TYR A 459 41.90 21.48 -27.61
N ALA A 460 42.94 20.65 -27.59
CA ALA A 460 44.18 20.92 -28.30
C ALA A 460 43.99 20.81 -29.82
N ILE A 461 44.57 21.79 -30.53
CA ILE A 461 44.65 21.79 -31.98
C ILE A 461 45.98 21.12 -32.37
N PRO A 462 45.98 20.10 -33.25
CA PRO A 462 47.20 19.45 -33.70
C PRO A 462 48.19 20.46 -34.29
N ALA A 463 49.47 20.33 -33.95
CA ALA A 463 50.50 21.29 -34.33
C ALA A 463 50.71 21.40 -35.86
N ASP A 464 50.36 20.34 -36.59
CA ASP A 464 50.42 20.24 -38.05
C ASP A 464 49.13 20.71 -38.75
N TYR A 465 48.11 21.11 -37.99
CA TYR A 465 46.82 21.51 -38.54
C TYR A 465 46.64 23.04 -38.49
N GLN A 466 46.35 23.65 -39.64
CA GLN A 466 46.09 25.09 -39.74
C GLN A 466 44.61 25.39 -39.44
N PRO A 467 44.30 26.23 -38.42
CA PRO A 467 42.91 26.52 -38.03
C PRO A 467 42.23 27.57 -38.92
N TYR A 468 42.77 27.78 -40.12
CA TYR A 468 42.29 28.73 -41.10
C TYR A 468 42.64 28.29 -42.53
N PHE A 469 41.93 28.83 -43.50
CA PHE A 469 42.30 28.74 -44.92
C PHE A 469 42.08 30.08 -45.62
N LYS A 470 42.75 30.24 -46.77
CA LYS A 470 42.65 31.45 -47.59
C LYS A 470 41.52 31.32 -48.61
N VAL A 471 40.69 32.35 -48.70
CA VAL A 471 39.66 32.58 -49.71
C VAL A 471 40.05 33.73 -50.63
N LYS A 472 39.41 33.77 -51.80
CA LYS A 472 39.58 34.87 -52.77
C LYS A 472 38.89 36.14 -52.27
N ASP A 473 39.25 37.28 -52.86
CA ASP A 473 38.70 38.59 -52.49
C ASP A 473 37.24 38.78 -52.89
N ASP A 474 36.75 38.02 -53.87
CA ASP A 474 35.35 38.02 -54.30
C ASP A 474 34.41 37.25 -53.35
N VAL A 475 34.94 36.58 -52.32
CA VAL A 475 34.14 35.88 -51.31
C VAL A 475 33.59 36.88 -50.29
N THR A 476 32.26 36.99 -50.23
CA THR A 476 31.48 37.88 -49.36
C THR A 476 30.69 37.13 -48.28
N SER A 477 30.41 35.83 -48.46
CA SER A 477 29.79 35.01 -47.43
C SER A 477 30.23 33.54 -47.46
N MET A 478 29.99 32.85 -46.35
CA MET A 478 30.18 31.41 -46.20
C MET A 478 28.96 30.83 -45.48
N ALA A 479 28.34 29.83 -46.10
CA ALA A 479 27.30 29.03 -45.44
C ALA A 479 27.93 27.75 -44.90
N VAL A 480 27.58 27.34 -43.67
CA VAL A 480 28.15 26.17 -42.99
C VAL A 480 27.03 25.33 -42.37
N GLN A 481 27.19 24.02 -42.45
CA GLN A 481 26.39 23.05 -41.72
C GLN A 481 27.28 22.00 -41.07
N VAL A 482 26.99 21.66 -39.83
CA VAL A 482 27.67 20.61 -39.07
C VAL A 482 26.77 19.38 -39.02
N THR A 483 27.34 18.21 -39.32
CA THR A 483 26.77 16.92 -38.95
C THR A 483 27.49 16.43 -37.71
N TYR A 484 26.76 16.14 -36.64
CA TYR A 484 27.30 15.69 -35.36
C TYR A 484 27.52 14.18 -35.33
N THR A 485 28.29 13.69 -34.34
CA THR A 485 28.59 12.25 -34.16
C THR A 485 27.35 11.42 -33.86
N ASP A 486 26.32 12.03 -33.26
CA ASP A 486 24.99 11.42 -33.04
C ASP A 486 24.11 11.34 -34.31
N GLY A 487 24.62 11.83 -35.45
CA GLY A 487 23.93 11.84 -36.75
C GLY A 487 22.98 13.02 -36.97
N THR A 488 22.75 13.86 -35.96
CA THR A 488 21.95 15.08 -36.12
C THR A 488 22.71 16.15 -36.90
N LYS A 489 21.97 17.08 -37.52
CA LYS A 489 22.54 18.18 -38.30
C LYS A 489 22.15 19.53 -37.70
N SER A 490 23.08 20.47 -37.71
CA SER A 490 22.77 21.86 -37.39
C SER A 490 21.90 22.50 -38.47
N PRO A 491 21.21 23.61 -38.16
CA PRO A 491 20.75 24.54 -39.18
C PRO A 491 21.92 25.00 -40.06
N VAL A 492 21.63 25.39 -41.29
CA VAL A 492 22.60 26.10 -42.14
C VAL A 492 22.83 27.48 -41.54
N ARG A 493 24.07 27.81 -41.23
CA ARG A 493 24.49 29.10 -40.67
C ARG A 493 25.26 29.88 -41.72
N GLU A 494 24.85 31.11 -42.00
CA GLU A 494 25.54 32.00 -42.93
C GLU A 494 26.36 33.04 -42.18
N TYR A 495 27.61 33.20 -42.59
CA TYR A 495 28.57 34.16 -42.05
C TYR A 495 28.95 35.12 -43.17
N LYS A 496 28.87 36.42 -42.90
CA LYS A 496 29.24 37.44 -43.87
C LYS A 496 30.64 37.97 -43.58
N ARG A 497 31.41 38.18 -44.64
CA ARG A 497 32.66 38.92 -44.58
C ARG A 497 32.30 40.40 -44.39
N GLN A 498 32.82 41.00 -43.32
CA GLN A 498 32.58 42.40 -42.98
C GLN A 498 33.38 43.34 -43.88
#